data_AF-A0A0G1MCY2-F1
#
_entry.id   AF-A0A0G1MCY2-F1
#
_cell.length_a   1.000
_cell.length_b   1.000
_cell.length_c   1.000
_cell.angle_alpha   90.00
_cell.angle_beta   90.00
_cell.angle_gamma   90.00
#
_symmetry.space_group_name_H-M   'P 1'
#
loop_
_entity.id
_entity.type
_entity.pdbx_description
1 polymer ?
#
loop_
_entity_poly.entity_id
_entity_poly.type
_entity_poly.pdbx_seq_one_letter_code
_entity_poly.pdbx_strand_id
1 'polypeptide(L)'
;MKRFFLLVVLILAGVLVSININKPFVGQHDWNGVVYGQQAKNFVRFGYLPLKFGATLSTGDTLPGDRKFSTHYTPILPILISFSYRLFGVSEWSTRLVPAAASLASVFLVILSVCIVVILFISMFP
;
A
#
# COMPACT_ATOMS: atom_id res chain seq x y z
N MET A 1 24.21 0.56 -19.63
CA MET A 1 24.36 -0.30 -18.43
C MET A 1 23.50 0.12 -17.23
N LYS A 2 23.56 1.36 -16.72
CA LYS A 2 22.83 1.78 -15.51
C LYS A 2 21.31 1.55 -15.55
N ARG A 3 20.66 1.88 -16.67
CA ARG A 3 19.20 1.66 -16.87
C ARG A 3 18.83 0.18 -16.88
N PHE A 4 19.65 -0.65 -17.55
CA PHE A 4 19.44 -2.10 -17.59
C PHE A 4 19.56 -2.73 -16.20
N PHE A 5 20.60 -2.37 -15.44
CA PHE A 5 20.77 -2.83 -14.06
C PHE A 5 19.56 -2.45 -13.17
N LEU A 6 19.10 -1.21 -13.26
CA LEU A 6 17.91 -0.77 -12.53
C LEU A 6 16.68 -1.61 -12.88
N LEU A 7 16.44 -1.85 -14.16
CA LEU A 7 15.31 -2.69 -14.60
C LEU A 7 15.40 -4.11 -14.04
N VAL A 8 16.59 -4.73 -14.08
CA VAL A 8 16.80 -6.06 -13.50
C VAL A 8 16.47 -6.08 -12.01
N VAL A 9 16.96 -5.10 -11.25
CA VAL A 9 16.68 -5.00 -9.81
C VAL A 9 15.19 -4.81 -9.53
N LEU A 10 14.51 -3.93 -10.28
CA LEU A 10 13.07 -3.70 -10.12
C LEU A 10 12.23 -4.93 -10.49
N ILE A 11 12.61 -5.66 -11.54
CA ILE A 11 11.94 -6.91 -11.92
C ILE A 11 12.11 -7.96 -10.81
N LEU A 12 13.33 -8.15 -10.32
CA LEU A 12 13.59 -9.10 -9.23
C LEU A 12 12.82 -8.72 -7.96
N ALA A 13 12.82 -7.45 -7.57
CA ALA A 13 12.04 -6.96 -6.45
C ALA A 13 10.54 -7.19 -6.66
N GLY A 14 10.04 -6.94 -7.88
CA GLY A 14 8.65 -7.18 -8.27
C GLY A 14 8.25 -8.64 -8.13
N VAL A 15 9.11 -9.55 -8.59
CA VAL A 15 8.90 -11.00 -8.42
C VAL A 15 8.84 -11.36 -6.94
N LEU A 16 9.81 -10.92 -6.14
CA LEU A 16 9.88 -11.24 -4.71
C LEU A 16 8.67 -10.75 -3.93
N VAL A 17 8.23 -9.51 -4.17
CA VAL A 17 7.04 -8.92 -3.51
C VAL A 17 5.75 -9.59 -3.98
N SER A 18 5.73 -10.18 -5.17
CA SER A 18 4.55 -10.87 -5.71
C SER A 18 4.39 -12.30 -5.20
N ILE A 19 5.42 -12.88 -4.57
CA ILE A 19 5.34 -14.23 -3.99
C ILE A 19 4.24 -14.23 -2.93
N ASN A 20 3.27 -15.14 -3.09
CA ASN A 20 2.13 -15.29 -2.17
C ASN A 20 1.26 -14.04 -2.01
N ILE A 21 1.23 -13.14 -3.00
CA ILE A 21 0.43 -11.90 -2.93
C ILE A 21 -1.08 -12.18 -2.75
N ASN A 22 -1.56 -13.34 -3.20
CA ASN A 22 -2.95 -13.77 -3.05
C ASN A 22 -3.20 -14.74 -1.88
N LYS A 23 -2.24 -14.88 -0.95
CA LYS A 23 -2.41 -15.75 0.22
C LYS A 23 -3.57 -15.24 1.10
N PRO A 24 -4.46 -16.12 1.60
CA PRO A 24 -5.52 -15.70 2.52
C PRO A 24 -4.96 -15.16 3.84
N PHE A 25 -5.65 -14.17 4.42
CA PHE A 25 -5.26 -13.56 5.69
C PHE A 25 -5.68 -14.42 6.89
N VAL A 26 -4.96 -15.53 7.09
CA VAL A 26 -5.26 -16.53 8.15
C VAL A 26 -4.12 -16.72 9.15
N GLY A 27 -2.95 -16.13 8.89
CA GLY A 27 -1.78 -16.23 9.76
C GLY A 27 -1.83 -15.30 10.96
N GLN A 28 -1.02 -15.59 11.98
CA GLN A 28 -0.92 -14.78 13.21
C GLN A 28 -0.51 -13.32 12.95
N HIS A 29 0.22 -13.05 11.87
CA HIS A 29 0.66 -11.71 11.49
C HIS A 29 -0.20 -11.05 10.41
N ASP A 30 -1.29 -11.69 9.99
CA ASP A 30 -2.16 -11.19 8.92
C ASP A 30 -3.23 -10.20 9.41
N TRP A 31 -3.31 -9.97 10.73
CA TRP A 31 -4.30 -9.10 11.37
C TRP A 31 -4.37 -7.70 10.75
N ASN A 32 -3.22 -7.10 10.47
CA ASN A 32 -3.16 -5.77 9.85
C ASN A 32 -3.78 -5.76 8.46
N GLY A 33 -3.56 -6.82 7.67
CA GLY A 33 -4.17 -6.97 6.35
C GLY A 33 -5.70 -7.02 6.43
N VAL A 34 -6.23 -7.75 7.40
CA VAL A 34 -7.68 -7.82 7.65
C VAL A 34 -8.22 -6.45 8.08
N VAL A 35 -7.57 -5.78 9.03
CA VAL A 35 -8.03 -4.49 9.57
C VAL A 35 -8.02 -3.41 8.48
N TYR A 36 -6.91 -3.22 7.78
CA TYR A 36 -6.81 -2.20 6.74
C TYR A 36 -7.68 -2.55 5.52
N GLY A 37 -7.78 -3.84 5.18
CA GLY A 37 -8.68 -4.31 4.13
C GLY A 37 -10.15 -4.04 4.46
N GLN A 38 -10.59 -4.32 5.69
CA GLN A 38 -11.97 -4.03 6.11
C GLN A 38 -12.26 -2.53 6.12
N GLN A 39 -11.32 -1.70 6.59
CA GLN A 39 -11.45 -0.24 6.53
C GLN A 39 -11.54 0.26 5.08
N ALA A 40 -10.70 -0.26 4.18
CA ALA A 40 -10.72 0.06 2.76
C ALA A 40 -12.04 -0.34 2.09
N LYS A 41 -12.55 -1.54 2.42
CA LYS A 41 -13.85 -2.02 1.96
C LYS A 41 -14.97 -1.08 2.38
N ASN A 42 -14.91 -0.57 3.61
CA ASN A 42 -15.89 0.40 4.11
C ASN A 42 -15.82 1.76 3.39
N PHE A 43 -14.64 2.22 2.97
CA PHE A 43 -14.53 3.41 2.12
C PHE A 43 -15.15 3.21 0.73
N VAL A 44 -15.01 2.01 0.14
CA VAL A 44 -15.69 1.68 -1.12
C VAL A 44 -17.21 1.62 -0.91
N ARG A 45 -17.65 1.01 0.19
CA ARG A 45 -19.04 0.75 0.52
C ARG A 45 -19.84 2.02 0.87
N PHE A 46 -19.34 2.81 1.81
CA PHE A 46 -20.06 3.97 2.36
C PHE A 46 -19.62 5.29 1.74
N GLY A 47 -18.49 5.31 1.02
CA GLY A 47 -17.90 6.52 0.46
C GLY A 47 -17.06 7.31 1.47
N TYR A 48 -16.20 8.18 0.95
CA TYR A 48 -15.24 8.95 1.76
C TYR A 48 -15.90 10.10 2.53
N LEU A 49 -16.79 10.86 1.88
CA LEU A 49 -17.46 12.00 2.50
C LEU A 49 -18.43 11.59 3.62
N PRO A 50 -19.29 10.56 3.45
CA PRO A 50 -20.17 10.12 4.54
C PRO A 50 -19.41 9.62 5.76
N LEU A 51 -18.23 9.02 5.55
CA LEU A 51 -17.34 8.60 6.63
C LEU A 51 -16.45 9.73 7.17
N LYS A 52 -16.53 10.95 6.61
CA LYS A 52 -15.65 12.09 6.94
C LYS A 52 -14.17 11.72 6.88
N PHE A 53 -13.79 10.88 5.91
CA PHE A 53 -12.46 10.27 5.78
C PHE A 53 -12.03 9.40 6.99
N GLY A 54 -12.93 9.08 7.91
CA GLY A 54 -12.66 8.23 9.06
C GLY A 54 -12.62 6.75 8.69
N ALA A 55 -11.60 6.03 9.15
CA ALA A 55 -11.53 4.58 9.01
C ALA A 55 -12.47 3.89 10.02
N THR A 56 -13.17 2.85 9.59
CA THR A 56 -14.12 2.12 10.44
C THR A 56 -14.05 0.63 10.17
N LEU A 57 -14.26 -0.19 11.21
CA LEU A 57 -14.36 -1.64 11.13
C LEU A 57 -15.81 -2.13 11.13
N SER A 58 -16.78 -1.24 10.87
CA SER A 58 -18.18 -1.61 10.78
C SER A 58 -18.39 -2.77 9.79
N THR A 59 -19.11 -3.80 10.22
CA THR A 59 -19.50 -4.95 9.39
C THR A 59 -20.96 -4.87 8.95
N GLY A 60 -21.77 -4.10 9.66
CA GLY A 60 -23.19 -3.91 9.35
C GLY A 60 -23.44 -3.06 8.10
N ASP A 61 -24.68 -3.06 7.64
CA ASP A 61 -25.08 -2.44 6.38
C ASP A 61 -25.34 -0.94 6.45
N THR A 62 -25.33 -0.41 7.66
CA THR A 62 -25.59 1.00 7.95
C THR A 62 -24.31 1.78 8.18
N LEU A 63 -24.38 3.09 7.92
CA LEU A 63 -23.32 4.02 8.26
C LEU A 63 -22.98 3.90 9.75
N PRO A 64 -21.69 3.78 10.10
CA PRO A 64 -21.27 3.74 11.49
C PRO A 64 -21.58 5.07 12.18
N GLY A 65 -22.14 5.00 13.39
CA GLY A 65 -22.25 6.17 14.27
C GLY A 65 -20.88 6.65 14.76
N ASP A 66 -20.85 7.86 15.32
CA ASP A 66 -19.62 8.62 15.62
C ASP A 66 -18.57 7.91 16.50
N ARG A 67 -18.95 6.91 17.29
CA ARG A 67 -18.04 6.15 18.18
C ARG A 67 -17.39 4.92 17.53
N LYS A 68 -17.63 4.66 16.24
CA LYS A 68 -17.14 3.44 15.54
C LYS A 68 -15.97 3.71 14.58
N PHE A 69 -15.35 4.89 14.67
CA PHE A 69 -14.20 5.27 13.88
C PHE A 69 -12.89 4.96 14.62
N SER A 70 -11.89 4.48 13.89
CA SER A 70 -10.55 4.24 14.41
C SER A 70 -9.78 5.56 14.41
N THR A 71 -9.46 6.06 15.59
CA THR A 71 -8.77 7.35 15.80
C THR A 71 -7.26 7.19 16.05
N HIS A 72 -6.79 5.96 16.22
CA HIS A 72 -5.41 5.68 16.64
C HIS A 72 -4.40 5.75 15.48
N TYR A 73 -4.88 5.58 14.24
CA TYR A 73 -4.04 5.58 13.05
C TYR A 73 -4.64 6.45 11.95
N THR A 74 -3.77 7.11 11.19
CA THR A 74 -4.17 7.92 10.05
C THR A 74 -4.78 7.03 8.96
N PRO A 75 -5.93 7.38 8.37
CA PRO A 75 -6.66 6.55 7.41
C PRO A 75 -6.07 6.54 5.99
N ILE A 76 -4.84 7.06 5.79
CA ILE A 76 -4.22 7.16 4.46
C ILE A 76 -4.07 5.79 3.81
N LEU A 77 -3.54 4.79 4.53
CA LEU A 77 -3.33 3.46 3.98
C LEU A 77 -4.65 2.79 3.51
N PRO A 78 -5.72 2.71 4.33
CA PRO A 78 -6.98 2.14 3.86
C PRO A 78 -7.65 2.96 2.76
N ILE A 79 -7.45 4.29 2.72
CA ILE A 79 -7.89 5.11 1.57
C ILE A 79 -7.16 4.69 0.29
N LEU A 80 -5.84 4.53 0.33
CA LEU A 80 -5.07 4.06 -0.83
C LEU A 80 -5.50 2.66 -1.28
N ILE A 81 -5.69 1.74 -0.33
CA ILE A 81 -6.18 0.39 -0.63
C ILE A 81 -7.59 0.43 -1.25
N SER A 82 -8.45 1.36 -0.80
CA SER A 82 -9.80 1.49 -1.37
C SER A 82 -9.78 1.86 -2.85
N PHE A 83 -8.76 2.58 -3.33
CA PHE A 83 -8.58 2.81 -4.78
C PHE A 83 -8.24 1.52 -5.51
N SER A 84 -7.36 0.69 -4.93
CA SER A 84 -7.06 -0.65 -5.48
C SER A 84 -8.34 -1.50 -5.58
N TYR A 85 -9.18 -1.49 -4.54
CA TYR A 85 -10.47 -2.19 -4.57
C TYR A 85 -11.45 -1.66 -5.61
N ARG A 86 -11.47 -0.36 -5.87
CA ARG A 86 -12.32 0.22 -6.94
C ARG A 86 -11.89 -0.25 -8.34
N LEU A 87 -10.59 -0.44 -8.55
CA LEU A 87 -10.03 -0.86 -9.84
C LEU A 87 -10.09 -2.37 -10.07
N PHE A 88 -9.84 -3.15 -9.02
CA PHE A 88 -9.59 -4.60 -9.15
C PHE A 88 -10.55 -5.48 -8.35
N GLY A 89 -11.51 -4.88 -7.64
CA GLY A 89 -12.39 -5.57 -6.72
C GLY A 89 -11.71 -5.89 -5.38
N VAL A 90 -12.52 -6.33 -4.41
CA VAL A 90 -12.04 -6.68 -3.07
C VAL A 90 -11.43 -8.07 -3.08
N SER A 91 -10.13 -8.17 -2.81
CA SER A 91 -9.39 -9.42 -2.77
C SER A 91 -8.09 -9.27 -1.99
N GLU A 92 -7.44 -10.38 -1.66
CA GLU A 92 -6.17 -10.46 -0.96
C GLU A 92 -5.06 -9.70 -1.70
N TRP A 93 -4.90 -9.97 -2.99
CA TRP A 93 -3.85 -9.35 -3.79
C TRP A 93 -4.07 -7.85 -3.99
N SER A 94 -5.32 -7.41 -4.20
CA SER A 94 -5.64 -5.98 -4.34
C SER A 94 -5.39 -5.23 -3.02
N THR A 95 -5.57 -5.88 -1.86
CA THR A 95 -5.22 -5.33 -0.54
C THR A 95 -3.72 -5.09 -0.42
N ARG A 96 -2.91 -6.02 -0.95
CA ARG A 96 -1.45 -5.97 -0.88
C ARG A 96 -0.81 -5.15 -2.00
N LEU A 97 -1.57 -4.72 -3.00
CA LEU A 97 -1.06 -3.97 -4.15
C LEU A 97 -0.42 -2.63 -3.74
N VAL A 98 -1.04 -1.91 -2.80
CA VAL A 98 -0.53 -0.62 -2.31
C VAL A 98 0.80 -0.77 -1.56
N PRO A 99 0.92 -1.62 -0.53
CA PRO A 99 2.22 -1.82 0.13
C PRO A 99 3.26 -2.41 -0.84
N ALA A 100 2.87 -3.29 -1.76
CA ALA A 100 3.78 -3.82 -2.79
C ALA A 100 4.33 -2.70 -3.71
N ALA A 101 3.47 -1.82 -4.20
CA ALA A 101 3.87 -0.67 -5.01
C ALA A 101 4.76 0.30 -4.22
N ALA A 102 4.45 0.55 -2.95
CA ALA A 102 5.28 1.38 -2.08
C ALA A 102 6.68 0.77 -1.84
N SER A 103 6.78 -0.55 -1.71
CA SER A 103 8.06 -1.25 -1.61
C SER A 103 8.87 -1.17 -2.90
N LEU A 104 8.24 -1.25 -4.08
CA LEU A 104 8.94 -1.07 -5.35
C LEU A 104 9.39 0.37 -5.56
N ALA A 105 8.55 1.33 -5.20
CA ALA A 105 8.87 2.75 -5.23
C ALA A 105 10.05 3.07 -4.29
N SER A 106 10.11 2.48 -3.10
CA SER A 106 11.22 2.70 -2.17
C SER A 106 12.55 2.18 -2.73
N VAL A 107 12.56 0.99 -3.34
CA VAL A 107 13.76 0.46 -4.02
C VAL A 107 14.22 1.40 -5.13
N PHE A 108 13.30 1.88 -5.97
CA PHE A 108 13.62 2.85 -7.02
C PHE A 108 14.24 4.14 -6.44
N LEU A 109 13.63 4.72 -5.41
CA LEU A 109 14.08 5.96 -4.78
C LEU A 109 15.44 5.82 -4.12
N VAL A 110 15.73 4.67 -3.48
CA VAL A 110 17.05 4.40 -2.89
C VAL A 110 18.13 4.33 -3.97
N ILE A 111 17.87 3.65 -5.09
CA ILE A 111 18.85 3.59 -6.18
C ILE A 111 19.06 4.97 -6.78
N LEU A 112 17.99 5.75 -6.95
CA LEU A 112 18.05 7.12 -7.45
C LEU A 112 18.88 8.02 -6.52
N SER A 113 18.65 7.96 -5.21
CA SER A 113 19.38 8.79 -4.24
C SER A 113 20.87 8.43 -4.20
N VAL A 114 21.22 7.14 -4.23
CA VAL A 114 22.62 6.69 -4.33
C VAL A 114 23.27 7.21 -5.61
N CYS A 115 22.58 7.11 -6.75
CA CYS A 115 23.10 7.62 -8.02
C CYS A 115 23.37 9.13 -7.98
N ILE A 116 22.45 9.91 -7.40
CA ILE A 116 22.60 11.36 -7.26
C ILE A 116 23.81 11.69 -6.38
N VAL A 117 23.94 11.04 -5.22
CA VAL A 117 25.06 11.27 -4.30
C VAL A 117 26.40 10.96 -4.96
N VAL A 118 26.50 9.85 -5.69
CA VAL A 118 27.73 9.47 -6.41
C VAL A 118 28.08 10.49 -7.50
N ILE A 119 27.09 10.97 -8.26
CA ILE A 119 27.32 12.00 -9.30
C ILE A 119 27.84 13.30 -8.66
N LEU A 120 27.19 13.76 -7.59
CA LEU A 120 27.60 14.96 -6.86
C LEU A 120 29.02 14.81 -6.32
N PHE A 121 29.34 13.67 -5.69
CA PHE A 121 30.67 13.40 -5.14
C PHE A 121 31.76 13.43 -6.22
N ILE A 122 31.54 12.78 -7.37
CA ILE A 122 32.50 12.81 -8.49
C ILE A 122 32.66 14.24 -9.03
N SER A 123 31.57 15.01 -9.14
CA SER A 123 31.63 16.39 -9.64
C SER A 123 32.34 17.37 -8.70
N MET A 124 32.56 17.00 -7.43
CA MET A 124 33.28 17.82 -6.45
C MET A 124 34.81 17.68 -6.53
N PHE A 125 35.32 16.66 -7.23
CA PHE A 125 36.76 16.45 -7.44
C PHE A 125 37.09 16.61 -8.92
N PRO A 126 37.52 17.82 -9.37
CA PRO A 126 38.01 18.05 -10.73
C PRO A 126 39.36 17.36 -11.00
#